data_AF-A0A7V9G8L8-F1
#
_entry.id   AF-A0A7V9G8L8-F1
#
_cell.length_a   1.000
_cell.length_b   1.000
_cell.length_c   1.000
_cell.angle_alpha   90.00
_cell.angle_beta   90.00
_cell.angle_gamma   90.00
#
_symmetry.space_group_name_H-M   'P 1'
#
loop_
_entity.id
_entity.type
_entity.pdbx_description
1 polymer ?
#
loop_
_entity_poly.entity_id
_entity_poly.type
_entity_poly.pdbx_seq_one_letter_code
_entity_poly.pdbx_strand_id
1 'polypeptide(L)'
;MNIRVEEEETIELPIVPMIDCAFLLLVFFLIATTMKKPESQEKQVNVYKISVPKAEAPQTISTEDARRILVTAEGDVALPGGKKADDKYLTLVALVDDLKVYRIECEQKQKEPVIVIVGDKDAKYQRIIQVWNAIKNAGIRQVSFSVEPGKPNDG
;
A
#
# COMPACT_ATOMS: atom_id res chain seq x y z
N MET A 1 -67.79 51.88 -33.83
CA MET A 1 -66.85 51.42 -32.78
C MET A 1 -66.01 50.33 -33.41
N ASN A 2 -64.75 50.64 -33.77
CA ASN A 2 -63.84 49.64 -34.32
C ASN A 2 -63.16 48.94 -33.15
N ILE A 3 -63.41 47.64 -33.00
CA ILE A 3 -62.71 46.80 -32.04
C ILE A 3 -61.37 46.43 -32.71
N ARG A 4 -60.28 46.98 -32.17
CA ARG A 4 -58.92 46.51 -32.46
C ARG A 4 -58.71 45.23 -31.66
N VAL A 5 -58.51 44.13 -32.35
CA VAL A 5 -58.04 42.88 -31.76
C VAL A 5 -56.53 43.05 -31.61
N GLU A 6 -56.05 43.10 -30.37
CA GLU A 6 -54.61 42.97 -30.09
C GLU A 6 -54.24 41.52 -30.37
N GLU A 7 -53.36 41.27 -31.34
CA GLU A 7 -52.74 39.96 -31.51
C GLU A 7 -51.99 39.65 -30.22
N GLU A 8 -52.43 38.61 -29.51
CA GLU A 8 -51.63 38.02 -28.44
C GLU A 8 -50.32 37.57 -29.08
N GLU A 9 -49.25 38.34 -28.91
CA GLU A 9 -47.89 37.91 -29.22
C GLU A 9 -47.62 36.68 -28.36
N THR A 10 -47.85 35.51 -28.92
CA THR A 10 -47.41 34.26 -28.32
C THR A 10 -45.90 34.37 -28.22
N ILE A 11 -45.41 34.60 -27.00
CA ILE A 11 -43.98 34.61 -26.69
C ILE A 11 -43.48 33.19 -26.98
N GLU A 12 -43.05 32.96 -28.21
CA GLU A 12 -42.41 31.72 -28.60
C GLU A 12 -41.04 31.71 -27.92
N LEU A 13 -40.98 31.02 -26.78
CA LEU A 13 -39.70 30.75 -26.13
C LEU A 13 -38.82 30.08 -27.18
N PRO A 14 -37.63 30.61 -27.49
CA PRO A 14 -36.78 30.01 -28.50
C PRO A 14 -36.17 28.74 -27.88
N ILE A 15 -36.90 27.63 -27.99
CA ILE A 15 -36.56 26.35 -27.37
C ILE A 15 -35.26 25.80 -27.99
N VAL A 16 -35.08 26.03 -29.30
CA VAL A 16 -33.90 25.57 -30.06
C VAL A 16 -32.57 26.08 -29.44
N PRO A 17 -32.36 27.38 -29.21
CA PRO A 17 -31.14 27.84 -28.55
C PRO A 17 -31.06 27.46 -27.05
N MET A 18 -32.20 27.27 -26.36
CA MET A 18 -32.16 26.78 -24.98
C MET A 18 -31.69 25.32 -24.87
N ILE A 19 -32.10 24.45 -25.81
CA ILE A 19 -31.63 23.07 -25.88
C ILE A 19 -30.14 23.03 -26.16
N ASP A 20 -29.63 23.90 -27.05
CA ASP A 20 -28.22 23.99 -27.37
C ASP A 20 -27.37 24.36 -26.14
N CYS A 21 -27.79 25.38 -25.38
CA CYS A 21 -27.17 25.75 -24.11
C CYS A 21 -27.13 24.59 -23.10
N ALA A 22 -28.23 23.84 -22.97
CA ALA A 22 -28.28 22.68 -22.07
C ALA A 22 -27.39 21.52 -22.56
N PHE A 23 -27.34 21.27 -23.87
CA PHE A 23 -26.51 20.23 -24.48
C PHE A 23 -25.02 20.54 -24.34
N LEU A 24 -24.62 21.80 -24.57
CA LEU A 24 -23.24 22.26 -24.34
C LEU A 24 -22.83 22.08 -22.88
N LEU A 25 -23.71 22.36 -21.92
CA LEU A 25 -23.46 22.11 -20.50
C LEU A 25 -23.31 20.62 -20.19
N LEU A 26 -24.10 19.74 -20.80
CA LEU A 26 -23.99 18.29 -20.62
C LEU A 26 -22.71 17.72 -21.23
N VAL A 27 -22.31 18.16 -22.43
CA VAL A 27 -21.04 17.75 -23.05
C VAL A 27 -19.86 18.27 -22.24
N PHE A 28 -19.89 19.53 -21.81
CA PHE A 28 -18.88 20.09 -20.91
C PHE A 28 -18.81 19.31 -19.60
N PHE A 29 -19.93 18.97 -18.98
CA PHE A 29 -19.98 18.17 -17.76
C PHE A 29 -19.49 16.74 -17.99
N LEU A 30 -19.84 16.11 -19.11
CA LEU A 30 -19.39 14.76 -19.45
C LEU A 30 -17.88 14.72 -19.71
N ILE A 31 -17.32 15.73 -20.38
CA ILE A 31 -15.87 15.87 -20.55
C ILE A 31 -15.19 16.20 -19.21
N ALA A 32 -15.72 17.14 -18.42
CA ALA A 32 -15.18 17.54 -17.12
C ALA A 32 -15.26 16.43 -16.06
N THR A 33 -16.26 15.55 -16.13
CA THR A 33 -16.37 14.35 -15.28
C THR A 33 -15.32 13.29 -15.65
N THR A 34 -14.85 13.22 -16.90
CA THR A 34 -13.66 12.41 -17.25
C THR A 34 -12.37 12.98 -16.65
N MET A 35 -12.29 14.30 -16.45
CA MET A 35 -11.14 14.96 -15.79
C MET A 35 -11.15 14.74 -14.27
N LYS A 36 -12.29 14.34 -13.70
CA LYS A 36 -12.39 13.77 -12.36
C LYS A 36 -12.32 12.26 -12.45
N LYS A 37 -11.24 11.73 -13.06
CA LYS A 37 -10.74 10.43 -12.65
C LYS A 37 -10.74 10.46 -11.12
N PRO A 38 -11.38 9.50 -10.44
CA PRO A 38 -11.23 9.43 -9.01
C PRO A 38 -9.72 9.33 -8.75
N GLU A 39 -9.14 10.36 -8.15
CA GLU A 39 -7.82 10.24 -7.51
C GLU A 39 -7.83 9.13 -6.43
N SER A 40 -8.96 8.46 -6.20
CA SER A 40 -9.09 7.17 -5.53
C SER A 40 -8.50 5.99 -6.31
N GLN A 41 -8.26 6.10 -7.62
CA GLN A 41 -7.64 5.04 -8.44
C GLN A 41 -6.31 5.43 -9.10
N GLU A 42 -5.93 6.71 -9.17
CA GLU A 42 -4.63 7.13 -9.72
C GLU A 42 -3.68 7.87 -8.75
N LYS A 43 -4.00 7.96 -7.44
CA LYS A 43 -2.96 7.93 -6.38
C LYS A 43 -2.48 6.50 -6.12
N GLN A 44 -2.29 5.71 -7.18
CA GLN A 44 -1.78 4.34 -7.12
C GLN A 44 -0.54 4.15 -8.01
N VAL A 45 0.27 5.21 -8.14
CA VAL A 45 1.70 5.04 -8.36
C VAL A 45 2.41 5.92 -7.33
N ASN A 46 3.21 5.28 -6.47
CA ASN A 46 4.24 5.87 -5.59
C ASN A 46 3.88 6.44 -4.22
N VAL A 47 2.79 6.01 -3.60
CA VAL A 47 2.87 5.70 -2.18
C VAL A 47 2.31 4.30 -2.06
N TYR A 48 3.23 3.34 -2.06
CA TYR A 48 2.99 2.03 -1.49
C TYR A 48 2.07 2.28 -0.30
N LYS A 49 0.82 1.79 -0.33
CA LYS A 49 0.03 1.66 0.88
C LYS A 49 0.78 0.64 1.72
N ILE A 50 1.91 1.07 2.30
CA ILE A 50 2.34 0.54 3.56
C ILE A 50 1.25 1.10 4.46
N SER A 51 0.18 0.33 4.61
CA SER A 51 -0.40 0.19 5.92
C SER A 51 0.75 -0.33 6.78
N VAL A 52 1.65 0.57 7.17
CA VAL A 52 2.47 0.35 8.35
C VAL A 52 1.35 0.34 9.39
N PRO A 53 1.00 -0.80 9.99
CA PRO A 53 0.18 -0.73 11.17
C PRO A 53 0.94 0.24 12.06
N LYS A 54 0.32 1.41 12.27
CA LYS A 54 0.72 2.31 13.35
C LYS A 54 0.94 1.37 14.53
N ALA A 55 2.10 1.44 15.16
CA ALA A 55 2.49 0.60 16.28
C ALA A 55 1.50 0.81 17.43
N GLU A 56 0.32 0.24 17.28
CA GLU A 56 -0.62 -0.08 18.32
C GLU A 56 -0.22 -1.47 18.76
N ALA A 57 0.03 -1.57 20.05
CA ALA A 57 0.36 -2.77 20.78
C ALA A 57 -0.55 -3.96 20.34
N PRO A 58 -0.02 -5.18 20.49
CA PRO A 58 -0.14 -6.26 19.53
C PRO A 58 -1.59 -6.69 19.33
N GLN A 59 -2.09 -6.58 18.09
CA GLN A 59 -3.06 -7.57 17.65
C GLN A 59 -2.30 -8.88 17.52
N THR A 60 -2.61 -9.81 18.42
CA THR A 60 -2.10 -11.16 18.52
C THR A 60 -2.47 -11.95 17.27
N ILE A 61 -1.79 -11.70 16.17
CA ILE A 61 -1.43 -12.78 15.26
C ILE A 61 -0.60 -13.71 16.15
N SER A 62 -0.93 -15.00 16.23
CA SER A 62 -0.12 -15.94 17.01
C SER A 62 1.28 -16.02 16.38
N THR A 63 2.18 -15.14 16.82
CA THR A 63 3.56 -15.03 16.35
C THR A 63 4.48 -16.00 17.08
N GLU A 64 3.92 -16.92 17.87
CA GLU A 64 4.68 -17.93 18.62
C GLU A 64 5.52 -18.80 17.67
N ASP A 65 5.03 -19.04 16.44
CA ASP A 65 5.72 -19.79 15.39
C ASP A 65 6.29 -18.90 14.27
N ALA A 66 6.21 -17.58 14.39
CA ALA A 66 6.64 -16.66 13.33
C ALA A 66 8.17 -16.53 13.29
N ARG A 67 8.75 -16.62 12.08
CA ARG A 67 10.18 -16.45 11.89
C ARG A 67 10.52 -14.96 11.90
N ARG A 68 11.41 -14.55 12.82
CA ARG A 68 11.85 -13.15 12.96
C ARG A 68 13.10 -12.91 12.13
N ILE A 69 13.12 -11.80 11.38
CA ILE A 69 14.25 -11.36 10.57
C ILE A 69 14.65 -9.98 11.05
N LEU A 70 15.87 -9.85 11.60
CA LEU A 70 16.38 -8.55 12.06
C LEU A 70 17.14 -7.86 10.93
N VAL A 71 16.94 -6.55 10.80
CA VAL A 71 17.65 -5.67 9.86
C VAL A 71 18.34 -4.58 10.64
N THR A 72 19.67 -4.57 10.62
CA THR A 72 20.49 -3.61 11.37
C THR A 72 20.54 -2.23 10.68
N ALA A 73 21.01 -1.22 11.40
CA ALA A 73 21.26 0.12 10.84
C ALA A 73 22.21 0.12 9.63
N GLU A 74 23.21 -0.76 9.64
CA GLU A 74 24.16 -0.96 8.53
C GLU A 74 23.54 -1.67 7.32
N GLY A 75 22.35 -2.27 7.51
CA GLY A 75 21.63 -3.01 6.50
C GLY A 75 21.97 -4.50 6.45
N ASP A 76 22.68 -5.02 7.44
CA ASP A 76 22.86 -6.45 7.59
C ASP A 76 21.55 -7.12 7.99
N VAL A 77 21.31 -8.32 7.45
CA VAL A 77 20.13 -9.12 7.75
C VAL A 77 20.58 -10.29 8.61
N ALA A 78 20.12 -10.35 9.86
CA ALA A 78 20.49 -11.43 10.76
C ALA A 78 19.72 -12.72 10.42
N LEU A 79 20.39 -13.85 10.64
CA LEU A 79 19.78 -15.18 10.57
C LEU A 79 18.75 -15.37 11.70
N PRO A 80 17.67 -16.11 11.46
CA PRO A 80 16.67 -16.43 12.48
C PRO A 80 17.31 -17.13 13.69
N GLY A 81 17.22 -16.50 14.87
CA GLY A 81 17.79 -17.04 16.11
C GLY A 81 19.30 -16.83 16.29
N GLY A 82 19.95 -16.12 15.36
CA GLY A 82 21.35 -15.73 15.47
C GLY A 82 21.58 -14.78 16.64
N LYS A 83 22.36 -15.21 17.63
CA LYS A 83 22.75 -14.39 18.80
C LYS A 83 24.14 -13.76 18.63
N LYS A 84 24.84 -14.05 17.54
CA LYS A 84 26.22 -13.62 17.26
C LYS A 84 26.26 -12.71 16.04
N ALA A 85 27.22 -11.79 16.03
CA ALA A 85 27.42 -10.82 14.94
C ALA A 85 27.74 -11.47 13.57
N ASP A 86 28.19 -12.72 13.56
CA ASP A 86 28.47 -13.50 12.34
C ASP A 86 27.26 -14.21 11.75
N ASP A 87 26.15 -14.29 12.49
CA ASP A 87 24.92 -14.96 12.02
C ASP A 87 24.13 -13.99 11.13
N LYS A 88 24.69 -13.65 9.96
CA LYS A 88 24.08 -12.76 8.97
C LYS A 88 24.04 -13.36 7.58
N TYR A 89 23.00 -13.02 6.84
CA TYR A 89 22.94 -13.35 5.42
C TYR A 89 23.92 -12.46 4.64
N LEU A 90 24.95 -13.09 4.07
CA LEU A 90 25.91 -12.43 3.18
C LEU A 90 25.26 -11.81 1.94
N THR A 91 24.16 -12.40 1.48
CA THR A 91 23.38 -11.90 0.33
C THR A 91 21.89 -12.08 0.55
N LEU A 92 21.08 -11.24 -0.11
CA LEU A 92 19.63 -11.42 -0.13
C LEU A 92 19.20 -12.71 -0.85
N VAL A 93 20.03 -13.27 -1.73
CA VAL A 93 19.75 -14.54 -2.40
C VAL A 93 19.74 -15.67 -1.38
N ALA A 94 20.74 -15.72 -0.49
CA ALA A 94 20.79 -16.70 0.60
C ALA A 94 19.57 -16.59 1.53
N LEU A 95 19.08 -15.38 1.78
CA LEU A 95 17.84 -15.15 2.51
C LEU A 95 16.64 -15.77 1.77
N VAL A 96 16.49 -15.51 0.47
CA VAL A 96 15.38 -16.06 -0.32
C VAL A 96 15.36 -17.59 -0.28
N ASP A 97 16.53 -18.22 -0.40
CA ASP A 97 16.61 -19.68 -0.43
C ASP A 97 16.27 -20.31 0.93
N ASP A 98 16.76 -19.75 2.04
CA ASP A 98 16.34 -20.17 3.38
C ASP A 98 14.82 -19.97 3.61
N LEU A 99 14.27 -18.85 3.14
CA LEU A 99 12.84 -18.59 3.26
C LEU A 99 11.97 -19.54 2.43
N LYS A 100 12.46 -20.00 1.27
CA LYS A 100 11.78 -21.04 0.48
C LYS A 100 11.74 -22.37 1.24
N VAL A 101 12.85 -22.75 1.89
CA VAL A 101 12.90 -23.96 2.74
C VAL A 101 11.90 -23.84 3.88
N TYR A 102 11.90 -22.71 4.59
CA TYR A 102 10.95 -22.44 5.66
C TYR A 102 9.49 -22.52 5.19
N ARG A 103 9.17 -21.95 4.01
CA ARG A 103 7.83 -22.06 3.43
C ARG A 103 7.42 -23.51 3.22
N ILE A 104 8.29 -24.33 2.63
CA ILE A 104 8.02 -25.75 2.39
C ILE A 104 7.80 -26.50 3.71
N GLU A 105 8.60 -26.22 4.74
CA GLU A 105 8.44 -26.82 6.07
C GLU A 105 7.10 -26.45 6.73
N CYS A 106 6.67 -25.19 6.59
CA CYS A 106 5.36 -24.74 7.09
C CYS A 106 4.20 -25.41 6.33
N GLU A 107 4.30 -25.50 5.00
CA GLU A 107 3.30 -26.17 4.16
C GLU A 107 3.15 -27.66 4.53
N GLN A 108 4.26 -28.36 4.79
CA GLN A 108 4.23 -29.75 5.27
C GLN A 108 3.55 -29.91 6.63
N LYS A 109 3.64 -28.89 7.49
CA LYS A 109 3.00 -28.86 8.82
C LYS A 109 1.59 -28.29 8.79
N GLN A 110 1.02 -28.03 7.60
CA GLN A 110 -0.28 -27.37 7.40
C GLN A 110 -0.39 -26.01 8.14
N LYS A 111 0.72 -25.29 8.27
CA LYS A 111 0.77 -23.95 8.88
C LYS A 111 1.07 -22.91 7.81
N GLU A 112 0.50 -21.72 7.96
CA GLU A 112 0.85 -20.58 7.11
C GLU A 112 2.21 -20.02 7.54
N PRO A 113 3.17 -19.80 6.63
CA PRO A 113 4.46 -19.21 6.97
C PRO A 113 4.27 -17.73 7.29
N VAL A 114 4.63 -17.33 8.52
CA VAL A 114 4.53 -15.95 9.00
C VAL A 114 5.94 -15.42 9.25
N ILE A 115 6.25 -14.26 8.67
CA ILE A 115 7.52 -13.56 8.91
C ILE A 115 7.28 -12.25 9.62
N VAL A 116 8.09 -11.97 10.63
CA VAL A 116 8.16 -10.67 11.30
C VAL A 116 9.49 -10.01 10.96
N ILE A 117 9.44 -8.90 10.23
CA ILE A 117 10.61 -8.07 9.96
C ILE A 117 10.79 -7.13 11.15
N VAL A 118 11.94 -7.23 11.80
CA VAL A 118 12.34 -6.39 12.91
C VAL A 118 13.40 -5.42 12.40
N GLY A 119 13.05 -4.16 12.23
CA GLY A 119 13.99 -3.12 11.80
C GLY A 119 14.60 -2.39 12.99
N ASP A 120 15.89 -2.08 12.91
CA ASP A 120 16.52 -1.04 13.72
C ASP A 120 15.87 0.33 13.39
N LYS A 121 15.83 1.23 14.37
CA LYS A 121 15.35 2.60 14.21
C LYS A 121 16.13 3.37 13.14
N ASP A 122 17.44 3.09 13.03
CA ASP A 122 18.32 3.77 12.08
C ASP A 122 18.50 3.00 10.75
N ALA A 123 17.77 1.89 10.57
CA ALA A 123 17.82 1.11 9.34
C ALA A 123 17.26 1.90 8.14
N LYS A 124 18.02 1.93 7.05
CA LYS A 124 17.59 2.59 5.81
C LYS A 124 16.29 1.95 5.30
N TYR A 125 15.27 2.76 5.10
CA TYR A 125 13.97 2.31 4.60
C TYR A 125 14.06 1.51 3.28
N GLN A 126 14.94 1.93 2.37
CA GLN A 126 15.22 1.19 1.12
C GLN A 126 15.66 -0.26 1.40
N ARG A 127 16.46 -0.48 2.45
CA ARG A 127 16.95 -1.81 2.80
C ARG A 127 15.82 -2.70 3.32
N ILE A 128 14.93 -2.14 4.13
CA ILE A 128 13.73 -2.85 4.61
C ILE A 128 12.86 -3.29 3.41
N ILE A 129 12.69 -2.43 2.40
CA ILE A 129 11.96 -2.79 1.18
C ILE A 129 12.66 -3.92 0.41
N GLN A 130 13.99 -3.90 0.31
CA GLN A 130 14.73 -4.97 -0.37
C GLN A 130 14.53 -6.33 0.33
N VAL A 131 14.57 -6.35 1.66
CA VAL A 131 14.29 -7.55 2.48
C VAL A 131 12.85 -8.00 2.28
N TRP A 132 11.89 -7.08 2.25
CA TRP A 132 10.50 -7.41 1.99
C TRP A 132 10.28 -8.01 0.60
N ASN A 133 10.92 -7.44 -0.43
CA ASN A 133 10.86 -7.99 -1.79
C ASN A 133 11.48 -9.40 -1.86
N ALA A 134 12.56 -9.64 -1.12
CA ALA A 134 13.14 -10.99 -1.00
C ALA A 134 12.16 -11.97 -0.36
N ILE A 135 11.47 -11.57 0.73
CA ILE A 135 10.44 -12.40 1.37
C ILE A 135 9.27 -12.70 0.42
N LYS A 136 8.81 -11.70 -0.35
CA LYS A 136 7.77 -11.90 -1.37
C LYS A 136 8.23 -12.86 -2.47
N ASN A 137 9.48 -12.75 -2.92
CA ASN A 137 10.06 -13.64 -3.93
C ASN A 137 10.13 -15.10 -3.44
N ALA A 138 10.34 -15.31 -2.14
CA ALA A 138 10.26 -16.64 -1.52
C ALA A 138 8.82 -17.24 -1.48
N GLY A 139 7.80 -16.46 -1.84
CA GLY A 139 6.39 -16.89 -1.91
C GLY A 139 5.61 -16.72 -0.59
N ILE A 140 6.14 -15.97 0.37
CA ILE A 140 5.52 -15.79 1.69
C ILE A 140 4.60 -14.58 1.66
N ARG A 141 3.32 -14.81 1.99
CA ARG A 141 2.27 -13.78 1.88
C ARG A 141 2.06 -13.01 3.18
N GLN A 142 2.25 -13.66 4.33
CA GLN A 142 2.05 -13.05 5.64
C GLN A 142 3.36 -12.47 6.16
N VAL A 143 3.44 -11.13 6.12
CA VAL A 143 4.58 -10.37 6.61
C VAL A 143 4.08 -9.31 7.58
N SER A 144 4.64 -9.28 8.78
CA SER A 144 4.39 -8.27 9.80
C SER A 144 5.67 -7.45 10.05
N PHE A 145 5.50 -6.23 10.52
CA PHE A 145 6.60 -5.31 10.80
C PHE A 145 6.63 -5.00 12.29
N SER A 146 7.83 -5.00 12.86
CA SER A 146 8.12 -4.54 14.20
C SER A 146 9.37 -3.67 14.15
N VAL A 147 9.41 -2.62 14.97
CA VAL A 147 10.61 -1.81 15.14
C VAL A 147 11.12 -2.12 16.53
N GLU A 148 12.38 -2.51 16.64
CA GLU A 148 12.97 -2.65 17.97
C GLU A 148 13.11 -1.25 18.58
N PRO A 149 12.61 -1.02 19.80
CA PRO A 149 12.94 0.19 20.52
C PRO A 149 14.44 0.13 20.77
N GLY A 150 15.19 0.96 20.01
CA GLY A 150 16.64 1.06 20.17
C GLY A 150 16.96 1.18 21.66
N LYS A 151 17.92 0.39 22.13
CA LYS A 151 18.41 0.50 23.51
C LYS A 151 18.63 1.99 23.81
N PRO A 152 18.08 2.52 24.91
CA PRO A 152 18.45 3.86 25.31
C PRO A 152 19.98 3.85 25.46
N ASN A 153 20.65 4.72 24.73
CA ASN A 153 22.03 5.08 25.05
C ASN A 153 21.96 5.65 26.48
N ASP A 154 22.28 4.80 27.46
CA ASP A 154 22.70 5.29 28.77
C ASP A 154 24.08 5.90 28.54
N GLY A 155 24.21 7.17 28.91
CA GLY A 155 25.36 8.03 28.59
C GLY A 155 26.66 7.65 29.29
#